data_AF-A0A6F9A5H9-F1
#
_entry.id   AF-A0A6F9A5H9-F1
#
_cell.length_a   1.000
_cell.length_b   1.000
_cell.length_c   1.000
_cell.angle_alpha   90.00
_cell.angle_beta   90.00
_cell.angle_gamma   90.00
#
_symmetry.space_group_name_H-M   'P 1'
#
loop_
_entity.id
_entity.type
_entity.pdbx_description
1 polymer ?
#
loop_
_entity_poly.entity_id
_entity_poly.type
_entity_poly.pdbx_seq_one_letter_code
_entity_poly.pdbx_strand_id
1 'polypeptide(L)'
;EHDVGEDDIYDCVPCEDDGDDIYEDIIKVEVRQPMIRYMQKMGMTEDDKRNCCLVEIQETEAKYYKTLEDIEKNYMIPLKQVLSPQDMESIFVNLEDVIKVHFALLRAIDLNMVSGGNGLGKIFIDFKE
;
A
#
# COMPACT_ATOMS: atom_id res chain seq x y z
N GLU A 1 -8.32 -36.28 -24.21
CA GLU A 1 -6.95 -36.04 -23.72
C GLU A 1 -6.48 -34.70 -24.26
N HIS A 2 -6.44 -33.68 -23.42
CA HIS A 2 -5.34 -32.72 -23.27
C HIS A 2 -5.67 -31.76 -22.12
N ASP A 3 -4.84 -31.86 -21.08
CA ASP A 3 -4.49 -30.88 -20.04
C ASP A 3 -5.60 -29.99 -19.48
N VAL A 4 -6.16 -30.45 -18.37
CA VAL A 4 -6.59 -29.55 -17.29
C VAL A 4 -5.28 -29.12 -16.61
N GLY A 5 -4.69 -28.01 -17.06
CA GLY A 5 -3.45 -27.49 -16.50
C GLY A 5 -3.59 -27.27 -14.99
N GLU A 6 -2.52 -27.56 -14.24
CA GLU A 6 -2.39 -27.43 -12.79
C GLU A 6 -2.56 -25.98 -12.25
N ASP A 7 -3.18 -25.07 -13.00
CA ASP A 7 -3.39 -23.68 -12.61
C ASP A 7 -4.66 -23.47 -11.74
N ASP A 8 -5.55 -24.47 -11.67
CA ASP A 8 -6.83 -24.41 -10.91
C ASP A 8 -6.72 -24.99 -9.48
N ILE A 9 -5.56 -25.51 -9.08
CA ILE A 9 -5.38 -26.18 -7.77
C ILE A 9 -5.32 -25.18 -6.61
N TYR A 10 -4.93 -23.94 -6.88
CA TYR A 10 -4.79 -22.87 -5.89
C TYR A 10 -5.98 -21.90 -5.84
N ASP A 11 -6.94 -22.01 -6.77
CA ASP A 11 -8.11 -21.12 -6.88
C ASP A 11 -9.14 -21.33 -5.76
N CYS A 12 -9.04 -22.45 -5.05
CA CYS A 12 -9.98 -22.83 -3.98
C CYS A 12 -9.32 -22.95 -2.60
N VAL A 13 -8.09 -22.48 -2.44
CA VAL A 13 -7.53 -22.30 -1.09
C VAL A 13 -8.18 -21.04 -0.53
N PRO A 14 -9.03 -21.12 0.51
CA PRO A 14 -9.47 -19.92 1.20
C PRO A 14 -8.21 -19.24 1.72
N CYS A 15 -7.90 -18.03 1.23
CA CYS A 15 -6.90 -17.22 1.90
C CYS A 15 -7.37 -17.10 3.36
N GLU A 16 -6.60 -17.61 4.33
CA GLU A 16 -6.85 -17.39 5.75
C GLU A 16 -6.57 -15.92 6.16
N ASP A 17 -6.73 -14.99 5.22
CA ASP A 17 -6.31 -13.60 5.35
C ASP A 17 -7.51 -12.70 5.65
N ASP A 18 -7.97 -12.73 6.91
CA ASP A 18 -8.87 -11.72 7.46
C ASP A 18 -8.23 -10.29 7.37
N GLY A 19 -6.94 -10.16 7.02
CA GLY A 19 -6.19 -8.92 6.92
C GLY A 19 -6.27 -8.23 5.55
N ASP A 20 -6.48 -8.98 4.47
CA ASP A 20 -6.57 -8.44 3.10
C ASP A 20 -7.78 -7.51 2.95
N ASP A 21 -8.93 -7.87 3.54
CA ASP A 21 -10.15 -7.05 3.51
C ASP A 21 -9.94 -5.68 4.18
N ILE A 22 -9.19 -5.65 5.28
CA ILE A 22 -8.92 -4.41 6.03
C ILE A 22 -7.97 -3.52 5.23
N TYR A 23 -6.90 -4.10 4.66
CA TYR A 23 -5.96 -3.35 3.84
C TYR A 23 -6.66 -2.77 2.62
N GLU A 24 -7.42 -3.59 1.89
CA GLU A 24 -8.17 -3.17 0.71
C GLU A 24 -9.15 -2.04 1.04
N ASP A 25 -9.87 -2.10 2.16
CA ASP A 25 -10.77 -1.03 2.59
C ASP A 25 -10.03 0.27 2.94
N ILE A 26 -8.84 0.19 3.55
CA ILE A 26 -7.99 1.35 3.84
C ILE A 26 -7.51 2.01 2.54
N ILE A 27 -7.00 1.22 1.59
CA ILE A 27 -6.43 1.75 0.35
C ILE A 27 -7.48 2.08 -0.70
N LYS A 28 -8.71 1.58 -0.57
CA LYS A 28 -9.82 1.77 -1.50
C LYS A 28 -10.02 3.22 -1.92
N VAL A 29 -9.99 3.48 -3.22
CA VAL A 29 -10.27 4.81 -3.77
C VAL A 29 -11.71 4.83 -4.31
N GLU A 30 -12.67 5.21 -3.46
CA GLU A 30 -14.12 5.22 -3.80
C GLU A 30 -14.44 5.98 -5.10
N VAL A 31 -13.69 7.04 -5.41
CA VAL A 31 -13.95 7.95 -6.54
C VAL A 31 -13.39 7.41 -7.87
N ARG A 32 -12.45 6.45 -7.86
CA ARG A 32 -11.77 5.96 -9.09
C ARG A 32 -12.44 4.77 -9.76
N GLN A 33 -13.22 3.95 -9.07
CA GLN A 33 -13.93 2.84 -9.72
C GLN A 33 -14.81 3.28 -10.92
N PRO A 34 -15.55 4.41 -10.86
CA PRO A 34 -16.28 4.93 -12.02
C PRO A 34 -15.36 5.41 -13.15
N MET A 35 -14.23 6.05 -12.82
CA MET A 35 -13.29 6.62 -13.80
C MET A 35 -12.47 5.54 -14.50
N ILE A 36 -11.95 4.54 -13.77
CA ILE A 36 -11.21 3.39 -14.34
C ILE A 36 -12.13 2.61 -15.28
N ARG A 37 -13.40 2.35 -14.89
CA ARG A 37 -14.38 1.69 -15.77
C ARG A 37 -14.71 2.53 -17.02
N TYR A 38 -14.74 3.85 -16.89
CA TYR A 38 -14.98 4.76 -18.02
C TYR A 38 -13.77 4.82 -18.98
N MET A 39 -12.55 4.87 -18.43
CA MET A 39 -11.29 4.89 -19.18
C MET A 39 -11.01 3.56 -19.88
N GLN A 40 -11.29 2.42 -19.22
CA GLN A 40 -11.22 1.09 -19.86
C GLN A 40 -12.18 0.95 -21.05
N LYS A 41 -13.35 1.62 -21.02
CA LYS A 41 -14.30 1.63 -22.13
C LYS A 41 -13.87 2.49 -23.33
N MET A 42 -13.00 3.49 -23.13
CA MET A 42 -12.53 4.37 -24.19
C MET A 42 -11.25 3.90 -24.89
N GLY A 43 -10.62 2.82 -24.42
CA GLY A 43 -9.36 2.31 -24.96
C GLY A 43 -8.19 3.17 -24.45
N MET A 44 -7.45 2.65 -23.47
CA MET A 44 -6.28 3.31 -22.91
C MET A 44 -5.03 3.00 -23.73
N THR A 45 -4.15 3.99 -23.91
CA THR A 45 -2.80 3.74 -24.41
C THR A 45 -1.94 3.06 -23.33
N GLU A 46 -0.82 2.45 -23.72
CA GLU A 46 0.12 1.88 -22.75
C GLU A 46 0.73 2.95 -21.83
N ASP A 47 0.90 4.17 -22.34
CA ASP A 47 1.34 5.31 -21.54
C ASP A 47 0.30 5.73 -20.49
N ASP A 48 -0.99 5.69 -20.84
CA ASP A 48 -2.07 5.98 -19.88
C ASP A 48 -2.10 4.94 -18.76
N LYS A 49 -1.96 3.64 -19.11
CA LYS A 49 -1.89 2.55 -18.11
C LYS A 49 -0.69 2.72 -17.19
N ARG A 50 0.49 3.00 -17.76
CA ARG A 50 1.72 3.26 -17.00
C ARG A 50 1.50 4.42 -16.01
N ASN A 51 0.91 5.52 -16.46
CA ASN A 51 0.63 6.66 -15.61
C ASN A 51 -0.38 6.35 -14.52
N CYS A 52 -1.43 5.57 -14.82
CA CYS A 52 -2.38 5.09 -13.81
C CYS A 52 -1.68 4.28 -12.71
N CYS A 53 -0.84 3.31 -13.07
CA CYS A 53 -0.10 2.51 -12.09
C CYS A 53 0.85 3.37 -11.24
N LEU A 54 1.53 4.34 -11.84
CA LEU A 54 2.43 5.25 -11.09
C LEU A 54 1.67 6.07 -10.04
N VAL A 55 0.51 6.60 -10.41
CA VAL A 55 -0.31 7.37 -9.47
C VAL A 55 -0.94 6.46 -8.42
N GLU A 56 -1.33 5.24 -8.78
CA GLU A 56 -1.84 4.26 -7.82
C GLU A 56 -0.80 3.93 -6.75
N ILE A 57 0.43 3.60 -7.14
CA ILE A 57 1.54 3.33 -6.20
C ILE A 57 1.74 4.51 -5.21
N GLN A 58 1.71 5.75 -5.72
CA GLN A 58 1.84 6.93 -4.88
C GLN A 58 0.65 7.09 -3.92
N GLU A 59 -0.58 6.95 -4.41
CA GLU A 59 -1.80 7.15 -3.62
C GLU A 59 -1.95 6.08 -2.54
N THR A 60 -1.66 4.81 -2.85
CA THR A 60 -1.72 3.71 -1.89
C THR A 60 -0.66 3.88 -0.81
N GLU A 61 0.57 4.27 -1.17
CA GLU A 61 1.63 4.54 -0.19
C GLU A 61 1.27 5.74 0.70
N ALA A 62 0.72 6.82 0.12
CA ALA A 62 0.29 7.99 0.88
C ALA A 62 -0.79 7.65 1.91
N LYS A 63 -1.75 6.79 1.54
CA LYS A 63 -2.78 6.30 2.47
C LYS A 63 -2.21 5.38 3.53
N TYR A 64 -1.33 4.46 3.14
CA TYR A 64 -0.68 3.55 4.07
C TYR A 64 0.10 4.33 5.14
N TYR A 65 0.97 5.26 4.72
CA TYR A 65 1.69 6.13 5.65
C TYR A 65 0.74 6.94 6.55
N LYS A 66 -0.34 7.50 5.98
CA LYS A 66 -1.33 8.25 6.76
C LYS A 66 -1.98 7.39 7.84
N THR A 67 -2.30 6.12 7.53
CA THR A 67 -2.82 5.17 8.51
C THR A 67 -1.82 4.90 9.62
N LEU A 68 -0.52 4.75 9.32
CA LEU A 68 0.52 4.61 10.34
C LEU A 68 0.59 5.83 11.27
N GLU A 69 0.53 7.04 10.71
CA GLU A 69 0.47 8.28 11.51
C GLU A 69 -0.78 8.34 12.39
N ASP A 70 -1.91 7.86 11.90
CA ASP A 70 -3.17 7.85 12.65
C ASP A 70 -3.14 6.82 13.78
N ILE A 71 -2.46 5.67 13.60
CA ILE A 71 -2.21 4.71 14.68
C ILE A 71 -1.34 5.36 15.76
N GLU A 72 -0.23 6.02 15.38
CA GLU A 72 0.64 6.70 16.35
C GLU A 72 -0.13 7.79 17.13
N LYS A 73 -0.80 8.69 16.42
CA LYS A 73 -1.42 9.88 17.00
C LYS A 73 -2.64 9.55 17.85
N ASN A 74 -3.49 8.64 17.36
CA ASN A 74 -4.79 8.39 17.98
C ASN A 74 -4.77 7.23 18.97
N TYR A 75 -3.77 6.34 18.91
CA TYR A 75 -3.68 5.18 19.79
C TYR A 75 -2.37 5.14 20.57
N MET A 76 -1.22 5.13 19.91
CA MET A 76 0.06 4.94 20.60
C MET A 76 0.33 6.06 21.62
N ILE A 77 0.21 7.33 21.22
CA ILE A 77 0.45 8.49 22.09
C ILE A 77 -0.51 8.52 23.30
N PRO A 78 -1.85 8.37 23.13
CA PRO A 78 -2.76 8.26 24.26
C PRO A 78 -2.49 7.05 25.16
N LEU A 79 -2.18 5.88 24.59
CA LEU A 79 -1.98 4.65 25.36
C LEU A 79 -0.68 4.66 26.17
N LYS A 80 0.35 5.40 25.75
CA LYS A 80 1.57 5.66 26.56
C LYS A 80 1.26 6.23 27.95
N GLN A 81 0.09 6.86 28.15
CA GLN A 81 -0.30 7.45 29.44
C GLN A 81 -0.96 6.44 30.40
N VAL A 82 -1.41 5.29 29.89
CA VAL A 82 -2.20 4.32 30.67
C VAL A 82 -1.58 2.92 30.74
N LEU A 83 -0.74 2.56 29.78
CA LEU A 83 -0.10 1.24 29.70
C LEU A 83 1.33 1.25 30.25
N SER A 84 1.81 0.08 30.65
CA SER A 84 3.20 -0.10 31.06
C SER A 84 4.14 -0.02 29.84
N PRO A 85 5.43 0.35 30.02
CA PRO A 85 6.39 0.34 28.92
C PRO A 85 6.50 -1.02 28.22
N GLN A 86 6.39 -2.13 28.96
CA GLN A 86 6.45 -3.49 28.43
C GLN A 86 5.24 -3.82 27.55
N ASP A 87 4.04 -3.42 27.96
CA ASP A 87 2.83 -3.59 27.16
C ASP A 87 2.90 -2.75 25.89
N MET A 88 3.41 -1.52 25.99
CA MET A 88 3.62 -0.63 24.84
C MET A 88 4.57 -1.26 23.81
N GLU A 89 5.70 -1.80 24.24
CA GLU A 89 6.67 -2.49 23.37
C GLU A 89 6.07 -3.75 22.74
N SER A 90 5.25 -4.50 23.49
CA SER A 90 4.61 -5.72 22.99
C SER A 90 3.49 -5.43 21.98
N ILE A 91 2.72 -4.35 22.17
CA ILE A 91 1.58 -4.00 21.32
C ILE A 91 2.02 -3.29 20.04
N PHE A 92 2.93 -2.31 20.14
CA PHE A 92 3.32 -1.46 19.02
C PHE A 92 4.64 -1.87 18.36
N VAL A 93 5.41 -2.78 18.98
CA VAL A 93 6.64 -3.35 18.43
C VAL A 93 7.57 -2.24 17.89
N ASN A 94 7.82 -2.20 16.59
CA ASN A 94 8.70 -1.26 15.91
C ASN A 94 7.93 -0.22 15.08
N LEU A 95 6.67 0.07 15.39
CA LEU A 95 5.81 0.98 14.62
C LEU A 95 6.47 2.34 14.32
N GLU A 96 7.18 2.93 15.29
CA GLU A 96 7.88 4.21 15.11
C GLU A 96 8.94 4.15 14.00
N ASP A 97 9.61 3.01 13.82
CA ASP A 97 10.60 2.82 12.77
C ASP A 97 9.95 2.55 11.42
N VAL A 98 8.85 1.79 11.40
CA VAL A 98 8.02 1.59 10.19
C VAL A 98 7.51 2.94 9.67
N ILE A 99 7.01 3.81 10.54
CA ILE A 99 6.58 5.19 10.18
C ILE A 99 7.73 5.96 9.53
N LYS A 100 8.94 5.91 10.08
CA LYS A 100 10.10 6.63 9.53
C LYS A 100 10.49 6.12 8.15
N VAL A 101 10.53 4.80 7.96
CA VAL A 101 10.89 4.18 6.67
C VAL A 101 9.84 4.53 5.62
N HIS A 102 8.56 4.37 5.91
CA HIS A 102 7.48 4.67 4.96
C HIS A 102 7.33 6.17 4.67
N PHE A 103 7.63 7.05 5.64
CA PHE A 103 7.73 8.48 5.38
C PHE A 103 8.82 8.77 4.32
N ALA A 104 10.01 8.20 4.51
CA ALA A 104 11.12 8.39 3.58
C ALA A 104 10.84 7.78 2.21
N LEU A 105 10.19 6.61 2.15
CA LEU A 105 9.75 5.98 0.91
C LEU A 105 8.76 6.86 0.15
N LEU A 106 7.70 7.33 0.83
CA LEU A 106 6.71 8.23 0.24
C LEU A 106 7.35 9.51 -0.31
N ARG A 107 8.29 10.12 0.43
CA ARG A 107 9.05 11.29 -0.06
C ARG A 107 9.86 10.97 -1.32
N ALA A 108 10.51 9.81 -1.36
CA ALA A 108 11.28 9.39 -2.53
C ALA A 108 10.37 9.16 -3.76
N ILE A 109 9.21 8.53 -3.56
CA ILE A 109 8.20 8.31 -4.60
C ILE A 109 7.68 9.66 -5.13
N ASP A 110 7.25 10.57 -4.23
CA ASP A 110 6.75 11.90 -4.62
C ASP A 110 7.76 12.67 -5.48
N LEU A 111 9.04 12.67 -5.10
CA LEU A 111 10.10 13.32 -5.87
C LEU A 111 10.30 12.66 -7.24
N ASN A 112 10.19 11.33 -7.32
CA ASN A 112 10.31 10.60 -8.58
C ASN A 112 9.14 10.87 -9.53
N MET A 113 7.93 11.01 -8.98
CA MET A 113 6.72 11.32 -9.73
C MET A 113 6.81 12.67 -10.43
N VAL A 114 7.42 13.68 -9.79
CA VAL A 114 7.70 14.99 -10.42
C VAL A 114 8.61 14.86 -11.65
N SER A 115 9.45 13.82 -11.69
CA SER A 115 10.39 13.54 -12.80
C SER A 115 9.88 12.48 -13.79
N GLY A 116 8.59 12.14 -13.74
CA GLY A 116 7.94 11.21 -14.69
C GLY A 116 8.06 9.72 -14.35
N GLY A 117 8.47 9.36 -13.13
CA GLY A 117 8.36 7.99 -12.59
C GLY A 117 9.43 6.98 -13.06
N ASN A 118 10.44 7.41 -13.82
CA ASN A 118 11.43 6.49 -14.41
C ASN A 118 12.44 5.91 -13.40
N GLY A 119 12.55 6.48 -12.21
CA GLY A 119 13.51 6.04 -11.19
C GLY A 119 12.91 5.15 -10.10
N LEU A 120 11.63 4.79 -10.22
CA LEU A 120 10.89 4.07 -9.20
C LEU A 120 11.55 2.72 -8.85
N GLY A 121 12.07 2.00 -9.85
CA GLY A 121 12.77 0.72 -9.62
C GLY A 121 14.00 0.86 -8.72
N LYS A 122 14.77 1.95 -8.83
CA LYS A 122 15.91 2.21 -7.95
C LYS A 122 15.44 2.48 -6.51
N ILE A 123 14.33 3.20 -6.34
CA ILE A 123 13.76 3.48 -5.01
C ILE A 123 13.40 2.17 -4.32
N PHE A 124 12.69 1.26 -4.98
CA PHE A 124 12.34 -0.03 -4.37
C PHE A 124 13.56 -0.89 -4.01
N ILE A 125 14.64 -0.82 -4.80
CA ILE A 125 15.90 -1.50 -4.45
C ILE A 125 16.52 -0.86 -3.20
N ASP A 126 16.57 0.47 -3.14
CA ASP A 126 17.18 1.22 -2.03
C ASP A 126 16.38 1.03 -0.71
N PHE A 127 15.09 0.69 -0.76
CA PHE A 127 14.19 0.50 0.39
C PHE A 127 13.84 -0.99 0.67
N LYS A 128 14.52 -1.93 0.02
CA LYS A 128 14.24 -3.38 0.19
C LYS A 128 14.66 -3.92 1.57
N GLU A 129 15.71 -3.34 2.14
CA GLU A 129 16.33 -3.75 3.42
C GLU A 129 15.85 -2.89 4.58
#